data_AF-A0A1H0RPB2-F1
#
_entry.id   AF-A0A1H0RPB2-F1
#
_cell.length_a   1.000
_cell.length_b   1.000
_cell.length_c   1.000
_cell.angle_alpha   90.00
_cell.angle_beta   90.00
_cell.angle_gamma   90.00
#
_symmetry.space_group_name_H-M   'P 1'
#
loop_
_entity.id
_entity.type
_entity.pdbx_description
1 polymer ?
#
loop_
_entity_poly.entity_id
_entity_poly.type
_entity_poly.pdbx_seq_one_letter_code
_entity_poly.pdbx_strand_id
1 'polypeptide(L)' 'PVGSLVYVNGLNFASTSKVYFGGVQATSVYMTTKSLKVTVPSGSGIVNVTIVNADGQTSNAFSFTIN' A
#
# COMPACT_ATOMS: atom_id res chain seq x y z
N PRO A 1 5.68 -4.94 -11.09
CA PRO A 1 6.86 -5.79 -10.79
C PRO A 1 7.46 -5.42 -9.44
N VAL A 2 8.28 -6.28 -8.83
CA VAL A 2 9.07 -5.86 -7.65
C VAL A 2 9.87 -4.59 -7.98
N GLY A 3 9.87 -3.62 -7.06
CA GLY A 3 10.56 -2.34 -7.22
C GLY A 3 9.84 -1.32 -8.12
N SER A 4 8.75 -1.68 -8.79
CA SER A 4 7.99 -0.70 -9.58
C SER A 4 7.28 0.32 -8.69
N LEU A 5 7.21 1.56 -9.15
CA LEU A 5 6.43 2.62 -8.50
C LEU A 5 4.97 2.57 -8.95
N VAL A 6 4.06 2.50 -7.98
CA VAL A 6 2.61 2.50 -8.21
C VAL A 6 1.94 3.59 -7.38
N TYR A 7 0.77 4.05 -7.83
CA TYR A 7 -0.10 4.91 -7.03
C TYR A 7 -1.23 4.08 -6.43
N VAL A 8 -1.42 4.23 -5.12
CA VAL A 8 -2.58 3.69 -4.41
C VAL A 8 -3.53 4.84 -4.17
N ASN A 9 -4.72 4.75 -4.76
CA ASN A 9 -5.76 5.77 -4.61
C ASN A 9 -6.85 5.28 -3.66
N GLY A 10 -7.34 6.19 -2.82
CA GLY A 10 -8.32 5.89 -1.79
C GLY A 10 -8.83 7.14 -1.11
N LEU A 11 -9.23 7.01 0.15
CA LEU A 11 -9.74 8.10 0.98
C LEU A 11 -9.14 7.99 2.38
N ASN A 12 -9.04 9.14 3.06
CA ASN A 12 -8.64 9.24 4.46
C ASN A 12 -7.25 8.66 4.79
N PHE A 13 -6.31 8.77 3.85
CA PHE A 13 -4.91 8.48 4.15
C PHE A 13 -4.32 9.58 5.05
N ALA A 14 -3.43 9.16 5.93
CA ALA A 14 -2.63 10.02 6.80
C ALA A 14 -1.17 9.99 6.32
N SER A 15 -0.39 11.00 6.70
CA SER A 15 1.05 11.05 6.40
C SER A 15 1.84 9.88 7.00
N THR A 16 1.28 9.23 8.02
CA THR A 16 1.85 8.07 8.72
C THR A 16 1.21 6.73 8.30
N SER A 17 0.36 6.71 7.27
CA SER A 17 -0.24 5.48 6.74
C SER A 17 0.84 4.51 6.27
N LYS A 18 0.68 3.23 6.62
CA LYS A 18 1.56 2.14 6.20
C LYS A 18 0.84 1.27 5.17
N VAL A 19 1.52 0.98 4.05
CA VAL A 19 1.00 0.11 3.00
C VAL A 19 1.63 -1.27 3.13
N TYR A 20 0.82 -2.32 3.04
CA TYR A 20 1.23 -3.71 3.13
C TYR A 20 0.83 -4.45 1.87
N PHE A 21 1.72 -5.30 1.36
CA PHE A 21 1.47 -6.26 0.30
C PHE A 21 1.55 -7.65 0.93
N GLY A 22 0.39 -8.25 1.22
CA GLY A 22 0.30 -9.41 2.11
C GLY A 22 0.82 -9.03 3.50
N GLY A 23 1.88 -9.70 3.96
CA GLY A 23 2.55 -9.39 5.23
C GLY A 23 3.74 -8.43 5.12
N VAL A 24 4.13 -8.00 3.92
CA VAL A 24 5.33 -7.20 3.71
C VAL A 24 4.99 -5.72 3.65
N GLN A 25 5.57 -4.92 4.56
CA GLN A 25 5.42 -3.48 4.54
C GLN A 25 6.17 -2.87 3.34
N ALA A 26 5.46 -2.10 2.53
CA ALA A 26 6.04 -1.38 1.39
C ALA A 26 6.59 -0.01 1.83
N THR A 27 7.57 0.49 1.07
CA THR A 27 7.98 1.89 1.19
C THR A 27 7.00 2.77 0.44
N SER A 28 6.40 3.74 1.13
CA SER A 28 5.42 4.67 0.55
C SER A 28 5.71 6.12 0.92
N VAL A 29 5.36 7.02 0.01
CA VAL A 29 5.36 8.46 0.19
C VAL A 29 3.91 8.93 0.19
N TYR A 30 3.53 9.64 1.24
CA TYR A 30 2.24 10.30 1.31
C TYR A 30 2.19 11.45 0.31
N MET A 31 1.20 11.43 -0.59
CA MET A 31 1.00 12.49 -1.57
C MET A 31 -0.14 13.40 -1.12
N THR A 32 -1.30 12.80 -0.84
CA THR A 32 -2.51 13.50 -0.36
C THR A 32 -3.34 12.54 0.49
N THR A 33 -4.42 13.04 1.10
CA THR A 33 -5.39 12.21 1.82
C THR A 33 -6.09 11.17 0.94
N LYS A 34 -5.88 11.21 -0.38
CA LYS A 34 -6.48 10.31 -1.37
C LYS A 34 -5.45 9.52 -2.19
N SER A 35 -4.16 9.74 -2.01
CA SER A 35 -3.14 9.07 -2.82
C SER A 35 -1.83 8.85 -2.08
N LEU A 36 -1.28 7.65 -2.24
CA LEU A 36 0.05 7.25 -1.80
C LEU A 36 0.87 6.81 -3.01
N LYS A 37 2.13 7.24 -3.09
CA LYS A 37 3.10 6.71 -4.05
C LYS A 37 3.87 5.59 -3.36
N VAL A 38 3.82 4.38 -3.91
CA VAL A 38 4.29 3.16 -3.24
C VAL A 38 5.29 2.42 -4.13
N THR A 39 6.37 1.94 -3.53
CA THR A 39 7.31 1.02 -4.19
C THR A 39 6.88 -0.40 -3.89
N VAL A 40 6.59 -1.20 -4.92
CA VAL A 40 6.19 -2.61 -4.75
C VAL A 40 7.33 -3.37 -4.06
N PRO A 41 7.08 -3.98 -2.88
CA PRO A 41 8.11 -4.69 -2.14
C PRO A 41 8.44 -6.04 -2.76
N SER A 42 9.41 -6.76 -2.19
CA SER A 42 9.70 -8.15 -2.58
C SER A 42 8.51 -9.05 -2.32
N GLY A 43 8.19 -9.90 -3.30
CA GLY A 43 7.10 -10.88 -3.22
C GLY A 43 6.85 -11.49 -4.60
N SER A 44 5.89 -12.39 -4.68
CA SER A 44 5.45 -12.99 -5.95
C SER A 44 4.00 -13.45 -5.85
N GLY A 45 3.34 -13.56 -7.00
CA GLY A 45 1.96 -14.04 -7.09
C GLY A 45 0.93 -13.02 -6.60
N ILE A 46 -0.28 -13.52 -6.29
CA ILE A 46 -1.39 -12.69 -5.86
C ILE A 46 -1.28 -12.44 -4.35
N VAL A 47 -1.30 -11.17 -3.95
CA VAL A 47 -1.27 -10.72 -2.56
C VAL A 47 -2.37 -9.70 -2.31
N ASN A 48 -2.80 -9.58 -1.05
CA ASN A 48 -3.74 -8.55 -0.64
C ASN A 48 -2.99 -7.28 -0.24
N VAL A 49 -3.34 -6.16 -0.85
CA VAL A 49 -2.84 -4.84 -0.46
C VAL A 49 -3.79 -4.24 0.58
N THR A 50 -3.23 -3.81 1.70
CA THR A 50 -3.95 -3.11 2.77
C THR A 50 -3.19 -1.88 3.23
N ILE A 51 -3.93 -0.90 3.74
CA ILE A 51 -3.38 0.33 4.30
C ILE A 51 -3.82 0.42 5.76
N VAL A 52 -2.86 0.68 6.65
CA VAL A 52 -3.10 0.84 8.08
C VAL A 52 -2.73 2.26 8.49
N ASN A 53 -3.69 2.98 9.07
CA ASN A 53 -3.49 4.31 9.63
C ASN A 53 -2.97 4.24 11.09
N ALA A 54 -2.41 5.34 11.59
CA ALA A 54 -1.88 5.39 12.96
C ALA A 54 -2.96 5.29 14.05
N ASP A 55 -4.22 5.55 13.70
CA ASP A 55 -5.39 5.34 14.55
C ASP A 55 -5.83 3.86 14.61
N GLY A 56 -5.14 2.97 13.91
CA GLY A 56 -5.43 1.53 13.85
C GLY A 56 -6.47 1.14 12.80
N GLN A 57 -7.08 2.10 12.09
CA GLN A 57 -8.01 1.76 11.02
C GLN A 57 -7.29 1.12 9.84
N THR A 58 -7.91 0.09 9.28
CA THR A 58 -7.37 -0.68 8.15
C THR A 58 -8.33 -0.59 6.97
N SER A 59 -7.80 -0.41 5.75
CA SER A 59 -8.59 -0.43 4.53
C SER A 59 -9.19 -1.82 4.24
N ASN A 60 -10.09 -1.90 3.26
CA ASN A 60 -10.39 -3.19 2.63
C ASN A 60 -9.13 -3.78 1.97
N ALA A 61 -9.12 -5.10 1.81
CA ALA A 61 -8.11 -5.78 1.02
C ALA A 61 -8.34 -5.54 -0.48
N PHE A 62 -7.25 -5.35 -1.21
CA PHE A 62 -7.26 -5.26 -2.67
C PHE A 62 -6.30 -6.30 -3.26
N SER A 63 -6.79 -7.22 -4.09
CA SER A 63 -5.94 -8.23 -4.73
C SER A 63 -5.02 -7.59 -5.77
N PHE A 64 -3.71 -7.82 -5.63
CA PHE A 64 -2.67 -7.33 -6.52
C PHE A 64 -1.72 -8.46 -6.89
N THR A 65 -1.34 -8.55 -8.17
CA THR A 65 -0.37 -9.54 -8.64
C THR A 65 1.02 -8.93 -8.71
N ILE A 66 1.96 -9.48 -7.94
CA ILE A 66 3.38 -9.18 -8.06
C ILE A 66 3.98 -10.12 -9.11
N ASN A 67 4.32 -9.54 -10.26
CA ASN A 67 5.05 -10.19 -11.36
C ASN A 67 6.56 -9.98 -11.23
#